data_AF-A0A0C1HG88-F1
#
_entry.id   AF-A0A0C1HG88-F1
#
_cell.length_a   1.000
_cell.length_b   1.000
_cell.length_c   1.000
_cell.angle_alpha   90.00
_cell.angle_beta   90.00
_cell.angle_gamma   90.00
#
_symmetry.space_group_name_H-M   'P 1'
#
loop_
_entity.id
_entity.type
_entity.pdbx_description
1 polymer ?
#
loop_
_entity_poly.entity_id
_entity_poly.type
_entity_poly.pdbx_seq_one_letter_code
_entity_poly.pdbx_strand_id
1 'polypeptide(L)'
;MSKVLSVFVGLIITNCIVMGRTEGMAKNVGPLAAFLDGLGAGTGYAIVLFIIAFIRELFGFGQLFGYQVIPQSWYATAANPDGYENFVLMVSPPAAFFLIGGLIYVSKKMQGNA
;
A
#
# COMPACT_ATOMS: atom_id res chain seq x y z
N MET A 1 -13.01 12.12 -14.88
CA MET A 1 -12.15 10.93 -14.72
C MET A 1 -10.76 11.04 -15.40
N SER A 2 -10.61 11.63 -16.59
CA SER A 2 -9.29 11.71 -17.28
C SER A 2 -8.20 12.49 -16.53
N LYS A 3 -8.54 13.54 -15.76
CA LYS A 3 -7.54 14.42 -15.11
C LYS A 3 -6.73 13.75 -13.99
N VAL A 4 -7.30 12.78 -13.27
CA VAL A 4 -6.61 12.09 -12.16
C VAL A 4 -5.58 11.10 -12.70
N LEU A 5 -5.89 10.45 -13.83
CA LEU A 5 -4.99 9.50 -14.47
C LEU A 5 -3.71 10.16 -14.99
N SER A 6 -3.80 11.41 -15.46
CA SER A 6 -2.63 12.16 -15.97
C SER A 6 -1.53 12.35 -14.93
N VAL A 7 -1.86 12.47 -13.63
CA VAL A 7 -0.86 12.61 -12.56
C VAL A 7 -0.19 11.26 -12.29
N PHE A 8 -0.96 10.17 -12.31
CA PHE A 8 -0.42 8.83 -12.09
C PHE A 8 0.56 8.42 -13.19
N VAL A 9 0.35 8.84 -14.44
CA VAL A 9 1.32 8.57 -15.53
C VAL A 9 2.71 9.12 -15.19
N GLY A 10 2.80 10.34 -14.66
CA GLY A 10 4.07 10.92 -14.22
C GLY A 10 4.74 10.11 -13.12
N LEU A 11 3.97 9.66 -12.12
CA LEU A 11 4.45 8.84 -11.01
C LEU A 11 4.86 7.42 -11.42
N ILE A 12 4.23 6.88 -12.47
CA ILE A 12 4.56 5.56 -13.03
C ILE A 12 5.89 5.63 -13.79
N ILE A 13 6.09 6.68 -14.60
CA ILE A 13 7.30 6.84 -15.42
C ILE A 13 8.55 7.04 -14.54
N THR A 14 8.43 7.79 -13.44
CA THR A 14 9.55 8.04 -12.51
C THR A 14 9.66 7.01 -11.39
N ASN A 15 8.89 5.92 -11.44
CA ASN A 15 8.95 4.91 -10.40
C ASN A 15 10.26 4.11 -10.47
N CYS A 16 10.94 4.01 -9.33
CA CYS A 16 12.20 3.28 -9.19
C CYS A 16 12.09 1.79 -9.53
N ILE A 17 10.91 1.16 -9.38
CA ILE A 17 10.71 -0.25 -9.72
C ILE A 17 10.83 -0.50 -11.22
N VAL A 18 10.36 0.43 -12.05
CA VAL A 18 10.40 0.30 -13.51
C VAL A 18 11.83 0.48 -13.98
N MET A 19 12.48 1.58 -13.58
CA MET A 19 13.88 1.84 -13.92
C MET A 19 14.79 0.69 -13.47
N GLY A 20 14.66 0.27 -12.20
CA GLY A 20 15.50 -0.77 -11.60
C GLY A 20 15.41 -2.14 -12.28
N ARG A 21 14.25 -2.48 -12.84
CA ARG A 21 14.07 -3.77 -13.55
C ARG A 21 14.48 -3.67 -15.01
N THR A 22 14.31 -2.50 -15.64
CA THR A 22 14.83 -2.27 -17.00
C THR A 22 16.35 -2.32 -17.06
N GLU A 23 17.06 -1.79 -16.06
CA GLU A 23 18.53 -1.83 -16.03
C GLU A 23 19.10 -3.23 -15.72
N GLY A 24 18.45 -3.98 -14.82
CA GLY A 24 18.93 -5.28 -14.38
C GLY A 24 18.59 -6.43 -15.34
N MET A 25 17.34 -6.46 -15.84
CA MET A 25 16.79 -7.64 -16.52
C MET A 25 16.56 -7.43 -18.01
N ALA A 26 16.11 -6.25 -18.45
CA ALA A 26 15.77 -6.02 -19.86
C ALA A 26 17.02 -5.98 -20.78
N LYS A 27 18.20 -5.64 -20.24
CA LYS A 27 19.45 -5.58 -21.03
C LYS A 27 20.10 -6.96 -21.24
N ASN A 28 19.89 -7.90 -20.32
CA ASN A 28 20.72 -9.10 -20.19
C ASN A 28 19.94 -10.42 -20.42
N VAL A 29 18.61 -10.38 -20.43
CA VAL A 29 17.74 -11.57 -20.43
C VAL A 29 16.80 -11.55 -21.63
N GLY A 30 16.41 -12.73 -22.12
CA GLY A 30 15.45 -12.86 -23.24
C GLY A 30 14.08 -12.22 -22.93
N PRO A 31 13.35 -11.77 -23.98
CA PRO A 31 12.15 -10.93 -23.82
C PRO A 31 11.02 -11.60 -23.02
N LEU A 32 10.82 -12.91 -23.17
CA LEU A 32 9.79 -13.64 -22.43
C LEU A 32 10.11 -13.75 -20.93
N ALA A 33 11.36 -13.99 -20.58
CA ALA A 33 11.78 -14.07 -19.18
C ALA A 33 11.76 -12.69 -18.51
N ALA A 34 12.16 -11.62 -19.22
CA ALA A 34 12.05 -10.25 -18.73
C ALA A 34 10.58 -9.81 -18.51
N PHE A 35 9.65 -10.28 -19.37
CA PHE A 35 8.23 -9.99 -19.21
C PHE A 35 7.63 -10.64 -17.95
N LEU A 36 7.91 -11.94 -17.73
CA LEU A 36 7.46 -12.66 -16.54
C LEU A 36 8.02 -12.06 -15.24
N ASP A 37 9.27 -11.59 -15.29
CA ASP A 37 9.96 -10.94 -14.20
C ASP A 37 9.35 -9.57 -13.82
N GLY A 38 9.00 -8.77 -14.83
CA GLY A 38 8.27 -7.51 -14.65
C GLY A 38 6.86 -7.73 -14.10
N LEU A 39 6.15 -8.75 -14.60
CA LEU A 39 4.81 -9.11 -14.11
C LEU A 39 4.85 -9.57 -12.64
N GLY A 40 5.82 -10.40 -12.27
CA GLY A 40 6.01 -10.84 -10.89
C GLY A 40 6.33 -9.69 -9.94
N ALA A 41 7.24 -8.79 -10.31
CA ALA A 41 7.59 -7.61 -9.52
C ALA A 41 6.41 -6.65 -9.37
N GLY A 42 5.68 -6.38 -10.46
CA GLY A 42 4.49 -5.52 -10.45
C GLY A 42 3.36 -6.11 -9.61
N THR A 43 3.10 -7.41 -9.72
CA THR A 43 2.07 -8.09 -8.94
C THR A 43 2.42 -8.10 -7.45
N GLY A 44 3.68 -8.37 -7.09
CA GLY A 44 4.15 -8.30 -5.70
C GLY A 44 4.04 -6.90 -5.11
N TYR A 45 4.28 -5.86 -5.91
CA TYR A 45 4.08 -4.48 -5.49
C TYR A 45 2.59 -4.15 -5.25
N ALA A 46 1.70 -4.59 -6.16
CA ALA A 46 0.25 -4.38 -6.03
C ALA A 46 -0.33 -5.09 -4.79
N ILE A 47 -0.08 -6.39 -4.65
CA ILE A 47 0.33 -7.06 -3.42
C ILE A 47 0.32 -6.25 -2.11
N VAL A 48 1.51 -5.75 -1.83
CA VAL A 48 1.88 -4.97 -0.66
C VAL A 48 1.03 -3.70 -0.53
N LEU A 49 0.80 -2.99 -1.64
CA LEU A 49 -0.02 -1.77 -1.62
C LEU A 49 -1.47 -2.05 -1.21
N PHE A 50 -2.05 -3.15 -1.65
CA PHE A 50 -3.42 -3.53 -1.29
C PHE A 50 -3.56 -3.79 0.20
N ILE A 51 -2.63 -4.53 0.80
CA ILE A 51 -2.61 -4.81 2.24
C ILE A 51 -2.46 -3.51 3.05
N ILE A 52 -1.54 -2.63 2.64
CA ILE A 52 -1.32 -1.35 3.32
C ILE A 52 -2.53 -0.43 3.18
N ALA A 53 -3.15 -0.38 1.99
CA ALA A 53 -4.35 0.41 1.75
C ALA A 53 -5.50 -0.08 2.65
N PHE A 54 -5.70 -1.40 2.76
CA PHE A 54 -6.71 -1.99 3.64
C PHE A 54 -6.53 -1.55 5.10
N ILE A 55 -5.31 -1.63 5.63
CA ILE A 55 -5.01 -1.21 7.00
C ILE A 55 -5.21 0.31 7.16
N ARG A 56 -4.78 1.11 6.18
CA ARG A 56 -4.92 2.58 6.23
C ARG A 56 -6.36 3.03 6.12
N GLU A 57 -7.22 2.34 5.37
CA GLU A 57 -8.64 2.66 5.26
C GLU A 57 -9.37 2.32 6.56
N LEU A 58 -9.13 1.11 7.08
CA LEU A 58 -9.73 0.63 8.31
C LEU A 58 -9.41 1.52 9.51
N PHE A 59 -8.14 1.91 9.69
CA PHE A 59 -7.73 2.70 10.85
C PHE A 59 -7.65 4.22 10.60
N GLY A 60 -7.66 4.66 9.35
CA GLY A 60 -7.64 6.09 9.01
C GLY A 60 -9.04 6.69 9.03
N PHE A 61 -10.02 5.99 8.47
CA PHE A 61 -11.38 6.49 8.28
C PHE A 61 -12.47 5.64 8.94
N GLY A 62 -12.13 4.47 9.53
CA GLY A 62 -13.10 3.58 10.16
C GLY A 62 -14.07 2.92 9.17
N GLN A 63 -13.73 2.96 7.88
CA GLN A 63 -14.54 2.44 6.78
C GLN A 63 -13.71 1.45 5.96
N LEU A 64 -14.39 0.47 5.36
CA LEU A 64 -13.79 -0.46 4.40
C LEU A 64 -14.62 -0.44 3.13
N PHE A 65 -14.01 -0.10 1.99
CA PHE A 65 -14.67 -0.02 0.69
C PHE A 65 -15.92 0.90 0.70
N GLY A 66 -15.89 1.94 1.53
CA GLY A 66 -17.02 2.88 1.70
C GLY A 66 -18.16 2.38 2.60
N TYR A 67 -18.04 1.19 3.20
CA TYR A 67 -18.94 0.72 4.26
C TYR A 67 -18.34 1.03 5.63
N GLN A 68 -19.13 1.66 6.49
CA GLN A 68 -18.74 2.00 7.85
C GLN A 68 -18.75 0.74 8.71
N VAL A 69 -17.57 0.20 8.98
CA VAL A 69 -17.39 -1.04 9.76
C VAL A 69 -17.48 -0.77 11.26
N ILE A 70 -17.19 0.45 11.68
CA ILE A 70 -17.35 0.90 13.06
C ILE A 70 -18.77 1.48 13.23
N PRO A 71 -19.65 0.88 14.06
CA PRO A 71 -20.98 1.43 14.34
C PRO A 71 -20.87 2.84 14.91
N GLN A 72 -21.76 3.75 14.52
CA GLN A 72 -21.79 5.15 15.03
C GLN A 72 -21.90 5.25 16.57
N SER A 73 -22.28 4.17 17.26
CA SER A 73 -22.29 4.09 18.73
C SER A 73 -20.90 4.00 19.37
N TRP A 74 -19.86 3.66 18.61
CA TRP A 74 -18.46 3.58 19.06
C TRP A 74 -17.63 4.80 18.65
N TYR A 75 -18.21 5.76 17.92
CA TYR A 75 -17.56 7.02 17.58
C TYR A 75 -17.70 8.04 18.71
N ALA A 76 -16.65 8.82 18.94
CA ALA A 76 -16.66 9.89 19.94
C ALA A 76 -17.81 10.88 19.65
N THR A 77 -18.84 10.85 20.48
CA THR A 77 -19.98 11.77 20.47
C THR A 77 -20.06 12.40 21.86
N ALA A 78 -20.72 13.54 22.02
CA ALA A 78 -20.87 14.23 23.32
C ALA A 78 -21.40 13.37 24.49
N ALA A 79 -21.91 12.16 24.22
CA ALA A 79 -22.35 11.16 25.19
C ALA A 79 -21.30 10.06 25.53
N ASN A 80 -20.24 9.87 24.74
CA ASN A 80 -19.17 8.88 24.93
C ASN A 80 -17.80 9.47 24.52
N PRO A 81 -17.04 10.07 25.47
CA PRO A 81 -15.75 10.71 25.18
C PRO A 81 -14.60 9.73 24.91
N ASP A 82 -14.74 8.45 25.29
CA ASP A 82 -13.75 7.39 25.04
C ASP A 82 -13.96 6.66 23.70
N GLY A 83 -14.78 7.23 22.81
CA GLY A 83 -15.08 6.66 21.49
C GLY A 83 -13.90 6.76 20.51
N TYR A 84 -13.97 5.97 19.45
CA TYR A 84 -13.00 5.97 18.37
C TYR A 84 -13.03 7.31 17.61
N GLU A 85 -11.92 8.04 17.64
CA GLU A 85 -11.66 9.13 16.71
C GLU A 85 -10.79 8.65 15.56
N ASN A 86 -11.08 9.15 14.36
CA ASN A 86 -10.31 8.81 13.17
C ASN A 86 -8.84 9.17 13.38
N PHE A 87 -7.96 8.17 13.25
CA PHE A 87 -6.54 8.38 13.46
C PHE A 87 -5.93 9.08 12.23
N VAL A 88 -5.95 10.41 12.23
CA VAL A 88 -5.42 11.26 11.15
C VAL A 88 -3.96 10.94 10.84
N LEU A 89 -3.19 10.51 11.83
CA LEU A 89 -1.81 10.09 11.64
C LEU A 89 -1.69 8.86 10.71
N MET A 90 -2.68 7.97 10.63
CA MET A 90 -2.69 6.80 9.72
C MET A 90 -2.72 7.20 8.23
N VAL A 91 -3.28 8.38 7.92
CA VAL A 91 -3.37 8.89 6.55
C VAL A 91 -2.08 9.58 6.12
N SER A 92 -1.26 10.01 7.08
CA SER A 92 0.00 10.71 6.80
C SER A 92 1.10 9.79 6.23
N PRO A 93 2.09 10.34 5.49
CA PRO A 93 3.25 9.58 4.99
C PRO A 93 4.02 8.76 6.05
N PRO A 94 4.28 9.25 7.29
CA PRO A 94 5.03 8.46 8.27
C PRO A 94 4.36 7.14 8.65
N ALA A 95 3.02 7.06 8.66
CA ALA A 95 2.32 5.81 8.94
C ALA A 95 2.58 4.73 7.88
N ALA A 96 2.73 5.11 6.61
CA ALA A 96 3.06 4.16 5.55
C ALA A 96 4.43 3.49 5.77
N PHE A 97 5.42 4.22 6.27
CA PHE A 97 6.74 3.66 6.58
C PHE A 97 6.69 2.63 7.72
N PHE A 98 5.93 2.89 8.78
CA PHE A 98 5.75 1.92 9.88
C PHE A 98 5.05 0.65 9.41
N LEU A 99 4.00 0.78 8.58
CA LEU A 99 3.27 -0.38 8.04
C LEU A 99 4.15 -1.22 7.11
N ILE A 100 4.91 -0.59 6.21
CA ILE A 100 5.84 -1.30 5.33
C ILE A 100 6.93 -1.99 6.16
N GLY A 101 7.51 -1.29 7.16
CA GLY A 101 8.52 -1.87 8.05
C GLY A 101 8.02 -3.09 8.82
N GLY A 102 6.81 -3.01 9.38
CA GLY A 102 6.15 -4.14 10.04
C GLY A 102 5.87 -5.30 9.09
N LEU A 103 5.39 -5.02 7.89
CA LEU A 103 5.13 -6.04 6.87
C LEU A 103 6.42 -6.77 6.44
N ILE A 104 7.52 -6.04 6.27
CA ILE A 104 8.83 -6.62 5.94
C ILE A 104 9.32 -7.51 7.08
N TYR A 105 9.18 -7.06 8.34
CA TYR A 105 9.56 -7.87 9.51
C TYR A 105 8.79 -9.20 9.55
N VAL A 106 7.47 -9.17 9.39
CA VAL A 106 6.64 -10.38 9.38
C VAL A 106 7.00 -11.28 8.20
N SER A 107 7.20 -10.70 7.00
CA SER A 107 7.58 -11.45 5.81
C SER A 107 8.93 -12.16 5.97
N LYS A 108 9.93 -11.47 6.53
CA LYS A 108 11.25 -12.06 6.82
C LYS A 108 11.19 -13.14 7.89
N LYS A 109 10.37 -12.93 8.92
CA LYS A 109 10.14 -13.94 9.97
C LYS A 109 9.49 -15.20 9.42
N MET A 110 8.52 -15.07 8.51
CA MET A 110 7.88 -16.22 7.84
C MET A 110 8.84 -16.97 6.89
N GLN A 111 9.84 -16.27 6.34
CA GLN A 111 10.88 -16.88 5.50
C GLN A 111 12.00 -17.58 6.30
N GLY A 112 11.91 -17.59 7.64
CA GLY A 112 12.89 -18.28 8.51
C GLY A 112 14.29 -17.65 8.51
N ASN A 113 14.45 -16.43 7.99
CA ASN A 113 15.74 -15.75 7.83
C ASN A 113 15.99 -14.74 8.95
N ALA A 114 15.80 -15.17 10.21
CA ALA A 114 16.02 -14.39 11.43
C ALA A 114 17.01 -15.10 12.35
#